data_AF-A0A7G9NSK6-F1
#
_entry.id   AF-A0A7G9NSK6-F1
#
_cell.length_a   1.000
_cell.length_b   1.000
_cell.length_c   1.000
_cell.angle_alpha   90.00
_cell.angle_beta   90.00
_cell.angle_gamma   90.00
#
_symmetry.space_group_name_H-M   'P 1'
#
loop_
_entity.id
_entity.type
_entity.pdbx_description
1 polymer ?
#
loop_
_entity_poly.entity_id
_entity_poly.type
_entity_poly.pdbx_seq_one_letter_code
_entity_poly.pdbx_strand_id
1 'polypeptide(L)'
;MGYATVAERFKSIIRRYCETNGISIPIGFKRGSASRYAIIQLSTPPKLVARTWFAQADVIYYIQHVADETPLRILDFKGKDELSFDGGNRLKRVGKFETA
;
A
#
# COMPACT_ATOMS: atom_id res chain seq x y z
N MET A 1 -22.21 -8.95 18.12
CA MET A 1 -21.40 -9.46 16.99
C MET A 1 -20.92 -8.26 16.19
N GLY A 2 -19.71 -7.74 16.46
CA GLY A 2 -19.22 -6.53 15.81
C GLY A 2 -18.75 -6.85 14.39
N TYR A 3 -19.37 -6.25 13.37
CA TYR A 3 -18.86 -6.32 12.01
C TYR A 3 -17.51 -5.61 11.97
N ALA A 4 -16.42 -6.37 11.75
CA ALA A 4 -15.14 -5.76 11.41
C ALA A 4 -15.35 -4.89 10.16
N THR A 5 -15.07 -3.60 10.27
CA THR A 5 -15.25 -2.69 9.13
C THR A 5 -14.27 -3.06 8.02
N VAL A 6 -14.59 -2.70 6.78
CA VAL A 6 -13.70 -2.92 5.62
C VAL A 6 -12.30 -2.34 5.88
N ALA A 7 -12.22 -1.22 6.59
CA ALA A 7 -10.96 -0.59 6.97
C ALA A 7 -10.13 -1.43 7.96
N GLU A 8 -10.76 -2.01 8.98
CA GLU A 8 -10.10 -2.92 9.94
C GLU A 8 -9.55 -4.17 9.24
N ARG A 9 -10.31 -4.71 8.27
CA ARG A 9 -9.87 -5.84 7.47
C ARG A 9 -8.63 -5.51 6.63
N PHE A 10 -8.64 -4.38 5.92
CA PHE A 10 -7.45 -3.95 5.17
C PHE A 10 -6.26 -3.70 6.08
N LYS A 11 -6.49 -3.11 7.25
CA LYS A 11 -5.43 -2.84 8.23
C LYS A 11 -4.74 -4.13 8.67
N SER A 12 -5.53 -5.15 8.99
CA SER A 12 -5.02 -6.47 9.39
C SER A 12 -4.22 -7.13 8.26
N ILE A 13 -4.74 -7.14 7.03
CA ILE A 13 -4.07 -7.79 5.89
C ILE A 13 -2.77 -7.06 5.51
N ILE A 14 -2.79 -5.73 5.46
CA ILE A 14 -1.59 -4.92 5.15
C ILE A 14 -0.54 -5.11 6.23
N ARG A 15 -0.93 -5.08 7.51
CA ARG A 15 -0.03 -5.31 8.63
C ARG A 15 0.63 -6.67 8.53
N ARG A 16 -0.16 -7.73 8.34
CA ARG A 16 0.33 -9.10 8.21
C ARG A 16 1.30 -9.24 7.03
N TYR A 17 0.96 -8.66 5.88
CA TYR A 17 1.87 -8.63 4.72
C TYR A 17 3.20 -7.95 5.08
N CYS A 18 3.17 -6.82 5.79
CA CYS A 18 4.39 -6.12 6.17
C CYS A 18 5.22 -6.95 7.16
N GLU A 19 4.59 -7.55 8.18
CA GLU A 19 5.26 -8.41 9.18
C GLU A 19 5.93 -9.63 8.52
N THR A 20 5.25 -10.30 7.59
CA THR A 20 5.81 -11.46 6.85
C THR A 20 6.96 -11.08 5.92
N ASN A 21 6.94 -9.90 5.32
CA ASN A 21 7.95 -9.46 4.35
C ASN A 21 9.07 -8.60 4.96
N GLY A 22 9.13 -8.47 6.29
CA GLY A 22 10.14 -7.65 6.96
C GLY A 22 10.04 -6.14 6.66
N ILE A 23 8.84 -5.66 6.33
CA ILE A 23 8.58 -4.26 6.00
C ILE A 23 8.25 -3.48 7.27
N SER A 24 8.95 -2.36 7.49
CA SER A 24 8.72 -1.50 8.64
C SER A 24 7.39 -0.74 8.54
N ILE A 25 6.57 -0.84 9.59
CA ILE A 25 5.24 -0.20 9.66
C ILE A 25 5.36 1.10 10.47
N PRO A 26 5.11 2.29 9.86
CA PRO A 26 5.20 3.55 10.58
C PRO A 26 4.06 3.70 11.60
N ILE A 27 4.32 4.42 12.70
CA ILE A 27 3.32 4.68 13.75
C ILE A 27 2.07 5.38 13.18
N GLY A 28 2.22 6.23 12.17
CA GLY A 28 1.10 6.90 11.50
C GLY A 28 0.07 5.93 10.90
N PHE A 29 0.49 4.77 10.41
CA PHE A 29 -0.42 3.74 9.89
C PHE A 29 -1.33 3.16 10.98
N LYS A 30 -0.82 3.04 12.21
CA LYS A 30 -1.59 2.50 13.34
C LYS A 30 -2.74 3.42 13.75
N ARG A 31 -2.60 4.73 13.52
CA ARG A 31 -3.61 5.75 13.88
C ARG A 31 -4.69 5.92 12.81
N GLY A 32 -4.37 5.65 11.54
CA GLY A 32 -5.30 5.81 10.42
C GLY A 32 -6.21 4.62 10.17
N SER A 33 -7.27 4.87 9.40
CA SER A 33 -8.04 3.83 8.71
C SER A 33 -7.25 3.33 7.49
N ALA A 34 -7.16 2.02 7.33
CA ALA A 34 -6.50 1.44 6.17
C ALA A 34 -7.48 1.32 4.99
N SER A 35 -6.96 1.48 3.78
CA SER A 35 -7.70 1.42 2.53
C SER A 35 -7.08 0.40 1.55
N ARG A 36 -7.72 0.27 0.38
CA ARG A 36 -7.43 -0.71 -0.66
C ARG A 36 -5.98 -0.70 -1.15
N TYR A 37 -5.43 0.48 -1.43
CA TYR A 37 -4.11 0.64 -2.01
C TYR A 37 -3.10 1.06 -0.96
N ALA A 38 -1.92 0.45 -1.00
CA ALA A 38 -0.77 0.82 -0.19
C ALA A 38 0.48 0.95 -1.06
N ILE A 39 1.42 1.76 -0.58
CA ILE A 39 2.73 1.94 -1.20
C ILE A 39 3.79 1.51 -0.20
N ILE A 40 4.77 0.77 -0.67
CA ILE A 40 5.97 0.40 0.07
C ILE A 40 7.14 1.12 -0.59
N GLN A 41 7.87 1.89 0.20
CA GLN A 41 9.16 2.44 -0.18
C GLN A 41 10.19 1.32 -0.06
N LEU A 42 10.87 1.00 -1.16
CA LEU A 42 11.92 -0.02 -1.23
C LEU A 42 13.28 0.54 -0.78
N SER A 43 13.27 1.35 0.28
CA SER A 43 14.48 1.74 1.01
C SER A 43 15.10 0.52 1.69
N THR A 44 16.30 0.67 2.25
CA THR A 44 16.95 -0.37 3.06
C THR A 44 16.98 0.08 4.53
N PRO A 45 16.09 -0.41 5.41
CA PRO A 45 15.07 -1.44 5.20
C PRO A 45 13.77 -0.92 4.55
N PRO A 46 12.97 -1.80 3.90
CA PRO A 46 11.75 -1.39 3.21
C PRO A 46 10.70 -0.91 4.22
N LYS A 47 9.91 0.09 3.82
CA LYS A 47 8.99 0.78 4.72
C LYS A 47 7.64 1.01 4.07
N LEU A 48 6.57 0.75 4.81
CA LEU A 48 5.21 1.09 4.40
C LEU A 48 5.01 2.61 4.47
N VAL A 49 4.42 3.21 3.44
CA VAL A 49 3.93 4.59 3.52
C VAL A 49 2.75 4.62 4.49
N ALA A 50 2.77 5.52 5.47
CA ALA A 50 1.76 5.54 6.54
C ALA A 50 0.32 5.75 6.02
N ARG A 51 0.19 6.37 4.86
CA ARG A 51 -1.07 6.64 4.17
C ARG A 51 -1.44 5.46 3.27
N THR A 52 -2.74 5.17 3.21
CA THR A 52 -3.34 4.24 2.24
C THR A 52 -4.46 4.97 1.50
N TRP A 53 -4.86 4.44 0.34
CA TRP A 53 -5.79 5.11 -0.57
C TRP A 53 -6.91 4.19 -1.03
N PHE A 54 -8.09 4.77 -1.27
CA PHE A 54 -9.22 4.05 -1.84
C PHE A 54 -9.23 4.11 -3.38
N ALA A 55 -8.81 5.24 -3.95
CA ALA A 55 -8.80 5.45 -5.39
C ALA A 55 -7.37 5.48 -5.95
N GLN A 56 -7.25 5.02 -7.18
CA GLN A 56 -5.98 4.95 -7.89
C GLN A 56 -5.42 6.34 -8.25
N ALA A 57 -6.31 7.32 -8.49
CA ALA A 57 -5.92 8.69 -8.81
C ALA A 57 -5.13 9.33 -7.65
N ASP A 58 -5.54 9.11 -6.41
CA ASP A 58 -4.82 9.64 -5.25
C ASP A 58 -3.44 8.98 -5.05
N VAL A 59 -3.30 7.71 -5.43
CA VAL A 59 -2.01 6.99 -5.44
C VAL A 59 -1.08 7.63 -6.47
N ILE A 60 -1.58 7.86 -7.69
CA ILE A 60 -0.82 8.52 -8.76
C ILE A 60 -0.42 9.94 -8.34
N TYR A 61 -1.35 10.70 -7.78
CA TYR A 61 -1.08 12.05 -7.27
C TYR A 61 0.04 12.03 -6.22
N TYR A 62 0.00 11.08 -5.27
CA TYR A 62 1.06 10.94 -4.29
C TYR A 62 2.41 10.65 -4.95
N ILE A 63 2.46 9.73 -5.92
CA ILE A 63 3.71 9.39 -6.64
C ILE A 63 4.26 10.58 -7.42
N GLN A 64 3.40 11.37 -8.07
CA GLN A 64 3.82 12.50 -8.90
C GLN A 64 4.22 13.75 -8.12
N HIS A 65 3.65 13.97 -6.93
CA HIS A 65 3.77 15.25 -6.23
C HIS A 65 4.39 15.15 -4.84
N VAL A 66 4.45 13.95 -4.24
CA VAL A 66 4.84 13.78 -2.83
C VAL A 66 5.95 12.77 -2.66
N ALA A 67 5.98 11.71 -3.47
CA ALA A 67 7.01 10.70 -3.37
C ALA A 67 8.37 11.25 -3.84
N ASP A 68 9.40 10.96 -3.07
CA ASP A 68 10.79 11.21 -3.44
C ASP A 68 11.29 10.16 -4.45
N GLU A 69 12.56 10.29 -4.89
CA GLU A 69 13.21 9.41 -5.87
C GLU A 69 13.44 7.96 -5.41
N THR A 70 12.91 7.58 -4.24
CA THR A 70 13.02 6.23 -3.71
C THR A 70 12.15 5.27 -4.53
N PRO A 71 12.67 4.08 -4.93
CA PRO A 71 11.87 3.09 -5.64
C PRO A 71 10.64 2.67 -4.82
N LEU A 72 9.49 2.59 -5.48
CA LEU A 72 8.21 2.30 -4.84
C LEU A 72 7.63 0.98 -5.37
N ARG A 73 6.97 0.25 -4.48
CA ARG A 73 6.11 -0.90 -4.83
C ARG A 73 4.67 -0.56 -4.46
N ILE A 74 3.76 -0.69 -5.42
CA ILE A 74 2.35 -0.33 -5.22
C ILE A 74 1.53 -1.60 -5.17
N LEU A 75 0.71 -1.75 -4.14
CA LEU A 75 -0.07 -2.96 -3.90
C LEU A 75 -1.56 -2.65 -3.83
N ASP A 76 -2.36 -3.42 -4.58
CA ASP A 76 -3.82 -3.49 -4.45
C ASP A 76 -4.21 -4.67 -3.56
N PHE A 77 -4.57 -4.40 -2.31
CA PHE A 77 -4.98 -5.43 -1.36
C PHE A 77 -6.39 -5.99 -1.60
N LYS A 78 -7.20 -5.36 -2.47
CA LYS A 78 -8.49 -5.93 -2.87
C LYS A 78 -8.31 -7.02 -3.93
N GLY A 79 -7.49 -6.75 -4.96
CA GLY A 79 -7.20 -7.67 -6.05
C GLY A 79 -6.05 -8.64 -5.81
N LYS A 80 -5.22 -8.38 -4.78
CA LYS A 80 -3.91 -9.02 -4.55
C LYS A 80 -2.94 -8.80 -5.73
N ASP A 81 -3.03 -7.60 -6.31
CA ASP A 81 -2.26 -7.24 -7.49
C ASP A 81 -1.12 -6.30 -7.13
N GLU A 82 0.05 -6.59 -7.71
CA GLU A 82 1.15 -5.65 -7.72
C GLU A 82 1.00 -4.73 -8.92
N LEU A 83 1.15 -3.44 -8.67
CA LEU A 83 0.98 -2.39 -9.64
C LEU A 83 2.27 -1.59 -9.81
N SER A 84 2.50 -1.09 -11.02
CA SER A 84 3.59 -0.18 -11.33
C SER A 84 3.07 1.12 -11.96
N PHE A 85 3.80 2.20 -11.70
CA PHE A 85 3.55 3.51 -12.28
C PHE A 85 4.60 3.78 -13.36
N ASP A 86 4.13 4.01 -14.58
CA ASP A 86 4.94 4.16 -15.80
C ASP A 86 4.88 5.61 -16.34
N GLY A 87 4.56 6.59 -15.48
CA GLY A 87 4.44 8.00 -15.86
C GLY A 87 3.10 8.41 -16.50
N GLY A 88 2.19 7.46 -16.75
CA GLY A 88 0.86 7.75 -17.32
C GLY A 88 -0.23 7.98 -16.28
N ASN A 89 -1.49 8.13 -16.71
CA ASN A 89 -2.62 8.39 -15.80
C ASN A 89 -3.23 7.12 -15.17
N ARG A 90 -2.58 5.96 -15.32
CA ARG A 90 -3.06 4.68 -14.78
C ARG A 90 -1.91 3.83 -14.28
N LEU A 91 -2.15 3.14 -13.17
CA LEU A 91 -1.30 2.06 -12.68
C LEU A 91 -1.53 0.81 -13.52
N LYS A 92 -0.45 0.15 -13.91
CA LYS A 92 -0.48 -1.10 -14.67
C LYS A 92 -0.23 -2.25 -13.72
N ARG A 93 -1.01 -3.33 -13.84
CA ARG A 93 -0.71 -4.57 -13.13
C ARG A 93 0.58 -5.16 -13.67
N VAL A 94 1.53 -5.43 -12.79
CA VAL A 94 2.81 -6.06 -13.13
C VAL A 94 2.95 -7.47 -12.55
N GLY A 95 2.12 -7.81 -11.57
CA GLY A 95 2.11 -9.15 -10.98
C GLY A 95 0.99 -9.36 -9.99
N LYS A 96 1.03 -10.51 -9.33
CA LYS A 96 0.23 -10.80 -8.14
C LYS A 96 1.16 -10.96 -6.95
N PHE A 97 0.64 -10.66 -5.78
CA PHE A 97 1.34 -10.92 -4.53
C PHE A 97 0.48 -11.80 -3.62
N GLU A 98 1.14 -12.57 -2.77
CA GLU A 98 0.48 -13.39 -1.79
C GLU A 98 0.41 -12.64 -0.45
N THR A 99 -0.81 -12.54 0.07
CA THR A 99 -1.03 -12.16 1.47
C THR A 99 -1.00 -13.48 2.26
N ALA A 100 0.10 -13.72 3.00
CA ALA A 100 0.25 -14.90 3.86
C ALA A 100 -0.90 -15.05 4.88
#